data_AF-A0A969YNE6-F1
#
_entry.id   AF-A0A969YNE6-F1
#
_cell.length_a   1.000
_cell.length_b   1.000
_cell.length_c   1.000
_cell.angle_alpha   90.00
_cell.angle_beta   90.00
_cell.angle_gamma   90.00
#
_symmetry.space_group_name_H-M   'P 1'
#
loop_
_entity.id
_entity.type
_entity.pdbx_description
1 polymer ?
#
loop_
_entity_poly.entity_id
_entity_poly.type
_entity_poly.pdbx_seq_one_letter_code
_entity_poly.pdbx_strand_id
1 'polypeptide(L)'
;MIGEQEAELERLQEEKRQLSSKIDVSSLQDYRSFKRIDNEGKNLFDFVTCSVWNARKHMVDWLRPFFDQDNEIVDLFYAITSCHGRIKSTATEVTVRLEPLQQSKRRLAQEQLCRN
;
A
#
# COMPACT_ATOMS: atom_id res chain seq x y z
N MET A 1 48.87 4.93 -46.26
CA MET A 1 48.17 4.03 -45.33
C MET A 1 48.46 4.29 -43.85
N ILE A 2 49.71 4.38 -43.37
CA ILE A 2 49.99 4.77 -41.96
C ILE A 2 49.80 6.28 -41.72
N GLY A 3 50.34 7.13 -42.61
CA GLY A 3 50.23 8.60 -42.44
C GLY A 3 48.81 9.17 -42.53
N GLU A 4 47.90 8.51 -43.24
CA GLU A 4 46.48 8.90 -43.28
C GLU A 4 45.77 8.57 -41.96
N GLN A 5 46.16 7.46 -41.32
CA GLN A 5 45.63 7.07 -40.01
C GLN A 5 46.16 7.99 -38.91
N GLU A 6 47.42 8.45 -39.01
CA GLU A 6 48.00 9.43 -38.09
C GLU A 6 47.32 10.81 -38.21
N ALA A 7 47.03 11.27 -39.43
CA ALA A 7 46.29 12.51 -39.66
C ALA A 7 44.85 12.45 -39.16
N GLU A 8 44.18 11.30 -39.34
CA GLU A 8 42.83 11.06 -38.79
C GLU A 8 42.86 11.06 -37.26
N LEU A 9 43.91 10.49 -36.65
CA LEU A 9 44.09 10.46 -35.20
C LEU A 9 44.27 11.87 -34.62
N GLU A 10 45.09 12.70 -35.26
CA GLU A 10 45.28 14.10 -34.84
C GLU A 10 43.98 14.90 -34.95
N ARG A 11 43.22 14.72 -36.04
CA ARG A 11 41.92 15.39 -36.19
C ARG A 11 40.95 15.02 -35.08
N LEU A 12 40.83 13.72 -34.79
CA LEU A 12 39.94 13.21 -33.72
C LEU A 12 40.37 13.65 -32.33
N GLN A 13 41.68 13.80 -32.08
CA GLN A 13 42.19 14.30 -30.81
C GLN A 13 41.88 15.79 -30.61
N GLU A 14 41.95 16.58 -31.67
CA GLU A 14 41.58 18.00 -31.61
C GLU A 14 40.07 18.18 -31.48
N GLU A 15 39.27 17.41 -32.23
CA GLU A 15 37.81 17.37 -32.06
C GLU A 15 37.42 17.00 -30.62
N LYS A 16 38.10 16.02 -30.01
CA LYS A 16 37.90 15.65 -28.61
C LYS A 16 38.23 16.77 -27.61
N ARG A 17 39.24 17.60 -27.89
CA ARG A 17 39.58 18.76 -27.04
C ARG A 17 38.54 19.87 -27.10
N GLN A 18 37.89 20.03 -28.25
CA GLN A 18 36.84 21.02 -28.49
C GLN A 18 35.50 20.59 -27.87
N LEU A 19 35.32 19.30 -27.59
CA LEU A 19 34.12 18.80 -26.92
C LEU A 19 34.11 19.20 -25.44
N SER A 20 32.98 19.73 -24.99
CA SER A 20 32.74 20.05 -23.59
C SER A 20 33.01 18.83 -22.69
N SER A 21 33.81 19.02 -21.65
CA SER A 21 34.09 17.99 -20.63
C SER A 21 32.85 17.51 -19.87
N LYS A 22 31.73 18.25 -19.96
CA LYS A 22 30.47 17.95 -19.29
C LYS A 22 29.35 17.92 -20.33
N ILE A 23 28.53 16.89 -20.27
CA ILE A 23 27.28 16.84 -21.03
C ILE A 23 26.37 17.94 -20.47
N ASP A 24 26.03 18.92 -21.29
CA ASP A 24 25.09 19.97 -20.91
C ASP A 24 23.67 19.40 -20.96
N VAL A 25 23.22 18.92 -19.80
CA VAL A 25 21.87 18.36 -19.60
C VAL A 25 20.79 19.44 -19.51
N SER A 26 21.12 20.73 -19.63
CA SER A 26 20.13 21.81 -19.61
C SER A 26 19.11 21.72 -20.76
N SER A 27 19.46 21.01 -21.85
CA SER A 27 18.58 20.68 -22.98
C SER A 27 17.84 19.35 -22.84
N LEU A 28 18.28 18.48 -21.92
CA LEU A 28 17.70 17.16 -21.71
C LEU A 28 16.49 17.26 -20.77
N GLN A 29 15.37 17.68 -21.36
CA GLN A 29 14.03 17.72 -20.78
C GLN A 29 13.87 18.64 -19.56
N ASP A 30 12.72 19.29 -19.51
CA ASP A 30 12.31 20.15 -18.41
C ASP A 30 12.13 19.29 -17.13
N TYR A 31 13.23 19.09 -16.39
CA TYR A 31 13.29 18.40 -15.09
C TYR A 31 12.48 19.12 -13.98
N ARG A 32 11.65 20.12 -14.34
CA ARG A 32 10.66 20.75 -13.45
C ARG A 32 9.52 19.82 -13.03
N SER A 33 9.41 18.63 -13.62
CA SER A 33 8.36 17.68 -13.33
C SER A 33 8.81 16.46 -12.52
N PHE A 34 9.78 16.61 -11.61
CA PHE A 34 9.66 15.79 -10.40
C PHE A 34 8.33 16.18 -9.75
N LYS A 35 7.34 15.29 -9.80
CA LYS A 35 6.04 15.48 -9.15
C LYS A 35 6.35 15.71 -7.67
N ARG A 36 6.40 16.99 -7.28
CA ARG A 36 6.56 17.46 -5.90
C ARG A 36 5.60 16.62 -5.07
N ILE A 37 6.14 15.82 -4.16
CA ILE A 37 5.46 14.84 -3.28
C ILE A 37 3.94 14.91 -3.43
N ASP A 38 3.34 13.88 -4.04
CA ASP A 38 1.89 13.79 -4.26
C ASP A 38 1.17 13.73 -2.92
N ASN A 39 0.97 14.92 -2.33
CA ASN A 39 0.39 15.10 -1.00
C ASN A 39 -1.06 14.65 -0.99
N GLU A 40 -1.77 14.77 -2.11
CA GLU A 40 -3.16 14.33 -2.23
C GLU A 40 -3.25 12.80 -2.16
N GLY A 41 -2.43 12.09 -2.94
CA GLY A 41 -2.32 10.64 -2.86
C GLY A 41 -1.89 10.16 -1.48
N LYS A 42 -0.90 10.83 -0.88
CA LYS A 42 -0.45 10.52 0.50
C LYS A 42 -1.54 10.76 1.53
N ASN A 43 -2.26 11.89 1.46
CA ASN A 43 -3.33 12.20 2.39
C ASN A 43 -4.49 11.22 2.26
N LEU A 44 -4.85 10.83 1.03
CA LEU A 44 -5.88 9.82 0.80
C LEU A 44 -5.46 8.45 1.36
N PHE A 45 -4.21 8.04 1.12
CA PHE A 45 -3.65 6.81 1.67
C PHE A 45 -3.66 6.84 3.21
N ASP A 46 -3.15 7.92 3.82
CA ASP A 46 -3.10 8.10 5.27
C ASP A 46 -4.53 8.12 5.85
N PHE A 47 -5.49 8.78 5.19
CA PHE A 47 -6.90 8.78 5.61
C PHE A 47 -7.53 7.39 5.58
N VAL A 48 -7.38 6.65 4.48
CA VAL A 48 -7.96 5.31 4.34
C VAL A 48 -7.34 4.35 5.36
N THR A 49 -6.01 4.37 5.51
CA THR A 49 -5.30 3.48 6.43
C THR A 49 -5.65 3.78 7.89
N CYS A 50 -5.70 5.06 8.29
CA CYS A 50 -6.16 5.45 9.63
C CYS A 50 -7.62 5.04 9.88
N SER A 51 -8.50 5.21 8.88
CA SER A 51 -9.91 4.82 8.99
C SER A 51 -10.06 3.31 9.22
N VAL A 52 -9.35 2.49 8.44
CA VAL A 52 -9.35 1.03 8.59
C VAL A 52 -8.78 0.61 9.95
N TRP A 53 -7.69 1.24 10.39
CA TRP A 53 -7.09 0.95 11.70
C TRP A 53 -8.04 1.28 12.85
N ASN A 54 -8.69 2.44 12.80
CA ASN A 54 -9.67 2.85 13.82
C ASN A 54 -10.88 1.92 13.83
N ALA A 55 -11.44 1.58 12.66
CA ALA A 55 -12.57 0.64 12.56
C ALA A 55 -12.21 -0.72 13.17
N ARG A 56 -11.02 -1.25 12.85
CA ARG A 56 -10.51 -2.48 13.47
C ARG A 56 -10.41 -2.35 14.98
N LYS A 57 -9.85 -1.25 15.48
CA LYS A 57 -9.69 -1.03 16.92
C LYS A 57 -11.05 -1.00 17.64
N HIS A 58 -12.03 -0.30 17.09
CA HIS A 58 -13.40 -0.27 17.60
C HIS A 58 -14.06 -1.65 17.61
N MET A 59 -13.95 -2.42 16.52
CA MET A 59 -14.52 -3.77 16.46
C MET A 59 -13.87 -4.73 17.49
N VAL A 60 -12.57 -4.63 17.71
CA VAL A 60 -11.89 -5.39 18.77
C VAL A 60 -12.39 -4.96 20.15
N ASP A 61 -12.57 -3.66 20.38
CA ASP A 61 -13.04 -3.15 21.67
C ASP A 61 -14.51 -3.55 21.93
N TRP A 62 -15.35 -3.72 20.90
CA TRP A 62 -16.70 -4.29 21.02
C TRP A 62 -16.73 -5.76 21.44
N LEU A 63 -15.66 -6.51 21.20
CA LEU A 63 -15.57 -7.92 21.63
C LEU A 63 -15.24 -8.05 23.12
N ARG A 64 -14.61 -7.04 23.74
CA ARG A 64 -14.11 -7.09 25.13
C ARG A 64 -15.17 -7.50 26.16
N PRO A 65 -16.42 -6.99 26.11
CA PRO A 65 -17.44 -7.39 27.08
C PRO A 65 -17.85 -8.86 26.98
N PHE A 66 -17.58 -9.52 25.86
CA PHE A 66 -18.05 -10.87 25.56
C PHE A 66 -16.92 -11.91 25.53
N PHE A 67 -15.68 -11.47 25.75
CA PHE A 67 -14.49 -12.32 25.75
C PHE A 67 -13.46 -11.79 26.75
N ASP A 68 -13.32 -12.51 27.85
CA ASP A 68 -12.51 -12.19 29.03
C ASP A 68 -10.99 -12.43 28.87
N GLN A 69 -10.54 -13.01 27.75
CA GLN A 69 -9.12 -13.27 27.49
C GLN A 69 -8.52 -12.13 26.65
N ASP A 70 -8.03 -11.10 27.34
CA ASP A 70 -7.43 -9.91 26.73
C ASP A 70 -6.27 -10.20 25.78
N ASN A 71 -5.47 -11.23 26.08
CA ASN A 71 -4.34 -11.65 25.24
C ASN A 71 -4.77 -12.34 23.94
N GLU A 72 -6.00 -12.86 23.87
CA GLU A 72 -6.52 -13.60 22.71
C GLU A 72 -7.55 -12.80 21.92
N ILE A 73 -7.97 -11.61 22.37
CA ILE A 73 -9.07 -10.88 21.74
C ILE A 73 -8.79 -10.44 20.30
N VAL A 74 -7.54 -10.09 20.00
CA VAL A 74 -7.11 -9.74 18.65
C VAL A 74 -7.12 -10.98 17.75
N ASP A 75 -6.67 -12.12 18.28
CA ASP A 75 -6.69 -13.39 17.56
C ASP A 75 -8.12 -13.87 17.33
N LEU A 76 -9.02 -13.67 18.29
CA LEU A 76 -10.45 -13.92 18.15
C LEU A 76 -11.06 -13.06 17.04
N PHE A 77 -10.75 -11.75 17.01
CA PHE A 77 -11.21 -10.88 15.93
C PHE A 77 -10.77 -11.42 14.57
N TYR A 78 -9.50 -11.78 14.41
CA TYR A 78 -9.00 -12.36 13.16
C TYR A 78 -9.62 -13.72 12.85
N ALA A 79 -9.86 -14.55 13.85
CA ALA A 79 -10.56 -15.82 13.67
C ALA A 79 -11.98 -15.59 13.13
N ILE A 80 -12.70 -14.59 13.64
CA ILE A 80 -14.04 -14.24 13.18
C ILE A 80 -14.00 -13.68 11.75
N THR A 81 -13.15 -12.68 11.48
CA THR A 81 -13.12 -12.01 10.17
C THR A 81 -12.56 -12.88 9.05
N SER A 82 -11.75 -13.88 9.39
CA SER A 82 -11.18 -14.83 8.43
C SER A 82 -12.03 -16.10 8.27
N CYS A 83 -13.20 -16.19 8.94
CA CYS A 83 -14.12 -17.29 8.73
C CYS A 83 -14.65 -17.30 7.30
N HIS A 84 -14.90 -18.50 6.79
CA HIS A 84 -15.71 -18.66 5.59
C HIS A 84 -17.11 -18.09 5.83
N GLY A 85 -17.71 -17.59 4.76
CA GLY A 85 -19.02 -16.99 4.82
C GLY A 85 -19.55 -16.68 3.43
N ARG A 86 -20.81 -16.22 3.37
CA ARG A 86 -21.40 -15.69 2.15
C ARG A 86 -21.58 -14.18 2.27
N ILE A 87 -21.31 -13.50 1.18
CA ILE A 87 -21.60 -12.08 1.02
C ILE A 87 -22.72 -11.97 0.00
N LYS A 88 -23.80 -11.28 0.36
CA LYS A 88 -24.88 -10.94 -0.56
C LYS A 88 -24.95 -9.42 -0.64
N SER A 89 -24.81 -8.89 -1.85
CA SER A 89 -24.97 -7.47 -2.12
C SER A 89 -26.26 -7.23 -2.88
N THR A 90 -27.01 -6.20 -2.49
CA THR A 90 -28.18 -5.68 -3.22
C THR A 90 -27.95 -4.20 -3.54
N ALA A 91 -28.92 -3.55 -4.17
CA ALA A 91 -28.83 -2.11 -4.47
C ALA A 91 -28.72 -1.22 -3.22
N THR A 92 -29.22 -1.68 -2.07
CA THR A 92 -29.36 -0.87 -0.85
C THR A 92 -28.64 -1.43 0.37
N GLU A 93 -28.22 -2.69 0.34
CA GLU A 93 -27.60 -3.35 1.50
C GLU A 93 -26.55 -4.39 1.10
N VAL A 94 -25.59 -4.59 2.00
CA VAL A 94 -24.63 -5.70 1.96
C VAL A 94 -24.84 -6.55 3.21
N THR A 95 -25.26 -7.80 3.01
CA THR A 95 -25.38 -8.79 4.07
C THR A 95 -24.18 -9.73 4.06
N VAL A 96 -23.48 -9.81 5.19
CA VAL A 96 -22.40 -10.79 5.41
C VAL A 96 -22.89 -11.84 6.40
N ARG A 97 -22.76 -13.11 6.05
CA ARG A 97 -23.07 -14.23 6.94
C ARG A 97 -21.86 -15.13 7.08
N LEU A 98 -21.32 -15.17 8.28
CA LEU A 98 -20.15 -15.97 8.64
C LEU A 98 -20.55 -17.36 9.12
N GLU A 99 -19.70 -18.35 8.89
CA GLU A 99 -19.81 -19.67 9.49
C GLU A 99 -19.53 -19.59 11.00
N PRO A 100 -20.26 -20.34 11.83
CA PRO A 100 -20.09 -20.29 13.27
C PRO A 100 -18.76 -20.93 13.68
N LEU A 101 -18.02 -20.25 14.57
CA LEU A 101 -16.82 -20.80 15.19
C LEU A 101 -17.16 -22.06 16.01
N GLN A 102 -16.25 -23.04 16.05
CA GLN A 102 -16.51 -24.33 16.71
C GLN A 102 -16.50 -24.23 18.24
N GLN A 103 -15.61 -23.41 18.81
CA GLN A 103 -15.49 -23.20 20.25
C GLN A 103 -16.64 -22.32 20.75
N SER A 104 -17.43 -22.81 21.73
CA SER A 104 -18.67 -22.12 22.16
C SER A 104 -18.43 -20.70 22.66
N LYS A 105 -17.35 -20.49 23.43
CA LYS A 105 -16.97 -19.18 23.96
C LYS A 105 -16.66 -18.17 22.85
N ARG A 106 -15.92 -18.60 21.84
CA ARG A 106 -15.59 -17.76 20.66
C ARG A 106 -16.81 -17.52 19.78
N ARG A 107 -17.70 -18.51 19.65
CA ARG A 107 -18.98 -18.39 18.94
C ARG A 107 -19.91 -17.35 19.59
N LEU A 108 -20.00 -17.33 20.92
CA LEU A 108 -20.82 -16.33 21.62
C LEU A 108 -20.37 -14.91 21.25
N ALA A 109 -19.07 -14.64 21.30
CA ALA A 109 -18.52 -13.34 20.92
C ALA A 109 -18.75 -13.00 19.43
N GLN A 110 -18.63 -13.99 18.54
CA GLN A 110 -18.97 -13.85 17.12
C GLN A 110 -20.44 -13.45 16.91
N GLU A 111 -21.36 -14.11 17.61
CA GLU A 111 -22.79 -13.80 17.52
C GLU A 111 -23.10 -12.37 17.98
N GLN A 112 -22.41 -11.88 19.02
CA GLN A 112 -22.57 -10.50 19.46
C GLN A 112 -22.00 -9.50 18.46
N LEU A 113 -20.84 -9.79 17.87
CA LEU A 113 -20.24 -8.93 16.85
C LEU A 113 -21.13 -8.83 15.61
N CYS A 114 -21.76 -9.92 15.19
CA CYS A 114 -22.63 -9.97 14.01
C CYS A 114 -24.06 -9.43 14.23
N ARG A 115 -24.45 -9.10 15.47
CA ARG A 115 -25.76 -8.50 15.80
C ARG A 115 -25.75 -6.97 15.75
N ASN A 116 -24.57 -6.36 15.89
CA ASN A 116 -24.36 -4.91 15.80
C ASN A 116 -24.15 -4.51 14.35
#